data_AF-A0A0S8IXC7-F1
#
_entry.id   AF-A0A0S8IXC7-F1
#
_cell.length_a   1.000
_cell.length_b   1.000
_cell.length_c   1.000
_cell.angle_alpha   90.00
_cell.angle_beta   90.00
_cell.angle_gamma   90.00
#
_symmetry.space_group_name_H-M   'P 1'
#
loop_
_entity.id
_entity.type
_entity.pdbx_description
1 polymer ?
#
loop_
_entity_poly.entity_id
_entity_poly.type
_entity_poly.pdbx_seq_one_letter_code
_entity_poly.pdbx_strand_id
1 'polypeptide(L)'
;MCLLEQYKKLLMEYDKVLNLSKMILAELKNEGEEKDIISLLGKKRKVGETITHLTKKIASSEIKSYSDSNLSSLAEVKDFLNQITEKAKLVQEVEDKIQNLLQQKDPR
;
A
#
# COMPACT_ATOMS: atom_id res chain seq x y z
N MET A 1 -18.72 6.85 9.21
CA MET A 1 -17.33 6.36 9.17
C MET A 1 -16.40 7.56 9.32
N CYS A 2 -15.65 7.62 10.41
CA CYS A 2 -14.82 8.76 10.78
C CYS A 2 -13.54 8.82 9.93
N LEU A 3 -12.95 10.01 9.74
CA LEU A 3 -11.70 10.21 8.98
C LEU A 3 -10.57 9.31 9.51
N LEU A 4 -10.48 9.16 10.84
CA LEU A 4 -9.52 8.28 11.51
C LEU A 4 -9.64 6.81 11.06
N GLU A 5 -10.87 6.29 10.95
CA GLU A 5 -11.11 4.92 10.47
C GLU A 5 -10.71 4.76 9.00
N GLN A 6 -10.84 5.81 8.19
CA GLN A 6 -10.43 5.77 6.78
C GLN A 6 -8.90 5.69 6.66
N TYR A 7 -8.16 6.47 7.45
CA TYR A 7 -6.69 6.40 7.50
C TYR A 7 -6.20 5.06 8.04
N LYS A 8 -6.83 4.51 9.08
CA LYS A 8 -6.51 3.16 9.59
C LYS A 8 -6.72 2.10 8.51
N LYS A 9 -7.82 2.17 7.76
CA LYS A 9 -8.07 1.26 6.62
C LYS A 9 -7.02 1.43 5.52
N LEU A 10 -6.68 2.67 5.17
CA LEU A 10 -5.66 2.96 4.17
C LEU A 10 -4.31 2.35 4.57
N LEU A 11 -3.90 2.51 5.83
CA LEU A 11 -2.70 1.88 6.38
C LEU A 11 -2.71 0.35 6.21
N MET A 12 -3.82 -0.32 6.53
CA MET A 12 -3.97 -1.77 6.36
C MET A 12 -3.87 -2.21 4.89
N GLU A 13 -4.36 -1.40 3.94
CA GLU A 13 -4.20 -1.71 2.51
C GLU A 13 -2.73 -1.55 2.05
N TYR A 14 -2.00 -0.58 2.61
CA TYR A 14 -0.55 -0.46 2.39
C TYR A 14 0.24 -1.64 2.98
N ASP A 15 -0.19 -2.20 4.12
CA ASP A 15 0.39 -3.45 4.64
C ASP A 15 0.16 -4.63 3.69
N LYS A 16 -1.07 -4.76 3.16
CA LYS A 16 -1.41 -5.81 2.20
C LYS A 16 -0.59 -5.68 0.91
N VAL A 17 -0.48 -4.48 0.35
CA VAL A 17 0.26 -4.28 -0.91
C VAL A 17 1.75 -4.58 -0.71
N LEU A 18 2.34 -4.17 0.42
CA LEU A 18 3.73 -4.49 0.77
C LEU A 18 3.96 -5.99 0.91
N ASN A 19 3.06 -6.71 1.58
CA ASN A 19 3.16 -8.15 1.72
C ASN A 19 3.05 -8.86 0.36
N LEU A 20 2.12 -8.43 -0.49
CA LEU A 20 1.99 -8.98 -1.85
C LEU A 20 3.23 -8.72 -2.70
N SER A 21 3.81 -7.52 -2.63
CA SER A 21 5.08 -7.21 -3.30
C SER A 21 6.21 -8.12 -2.81
N LYS A 22 6.33 -8.36 -1.50
CA LYS A 22 7.34 -9.28 -0.94
C LYS A 22 7.12 -10.73 -1.40
N MET A 23 5.87 -11.18 -1.48
CA MET A 23 5.55 -12.52 -1.98
C MET A 23 5.93 -12.65 -3.46
N ILE A 24 5.57 -11.67 -4.30
CA ILE A 24 5.95 -11.66 -5.73
C ILE A 24 7.48 -11.71 -5.88
N LEU A 25 8.20 -10.92 -5.10
CA LEU A 25 9.67 -10.93 -5.09
C LEU A 25 10.22 -12.31 -4.71
N ALA A 26 9.63 -12.97 -3.72
CA ALA A 26 10.04 -14.30 -3.29
C ALA A 26 9.80 -15.36 -4.38
N GLU A 27 8.61 -15.35 -5.00
CA GLU A 27 8.31 -16.25 -6.12
C GLU A 27 9.29 -16.04 -7.28
N LEU A 28 9.58 -14.80 -7.66
CA LEU A 28 10.53 -14.51 -8.74
C LEU A 28 11.96 -14.98 -8.46
N LYS A 29 12.41 -14.86 -7.20
CA LYS A 29 13.74 -15.31 -6.76
C LYS A 29 13.87 -16.82 -6.73
N ASN A 30 12.79 -17.52 -6.40
CA ASN A 30 12.78 -18.97 -6.24
C ASN A 30 12.32 -19.70 -7.51
N GLU A 31 12.18 -19.00 -8.63
CA GLU A 31 11.64 -19.57 -9.88
C GLU A 31 10.25 -20.22 -9.69
N GLY A 32 9.43 -19.59 -8.84
CA GLY A 32 8.06 -20.00 -8.57
C GLY A 32 7.20 -20.03 -9.83
N GLU A 33 6.07 -20.73 -9.73
CA GLU A 33 5.18 -20.93 -10.88
C GLU A 33 4.64 -19.60 -11.42
N GLU A 34 4.68 -19.41 -12.74
CA GLU A 34 4.16 -18.21 -13.39
C GLU A 34 2.69 -17.94 -13.01
N LYS A 35 1.90 -19.00 -12.85
CA LYS A 35 0.50 -18.94 -12.41
C LYS A 35 0.36 -18.29 -11.03
N ASP A 36 1.27 -18.56 -10.11
CA ASP A 36 1.23 -17.99 -8.75
C ASP A 36 1.64 -16.52 -8.76
N ILE A 37 2.64 -16.16 -9.56
CA ILE A 37 3.04 -14.76 -9.78
C ILE A 37 1.88 -13.96 -10.38
N ILE A 38 1.20 -14.48 -11.41
CA ILE A 38 0.03 -13.85 -12.03
C ILE A 38 -1.11 -13.70 -11.02
N SER A 39 -1.38 -14.73 -10.21
CA SER A 39 -2.39 -14.69 -9.15
C SER A 39 -2.09 -13.60 -8.11
N LEU A 40 -0.83 -13.48 -7.67
CA LEU A 40 -0.39 -12.45 -6.73
C LEU A 40 -0.49 -11.04 -7.33
N LEU A 41 -0.10 -10.86 -8.59
CA LEU A 41 -0.26 -9.59 -9.32
C LEU A 41 -1.74 -9.18 -9.40
N GLY A 42 -2.64 -10.12 -9.69
CA GLY A 42 -4.08 -9.89 -9.71
C GLY A 42 -4.63 -9.43 -8.35
N LYS A 43 -4.17 -10.05 -7.25
CA LYS A 43 -4.51 -9.62 -5.88
C LYS A 43 -3.97 -8.22 -5.58
N LYS A 44 -2.72 -7.95 -5.93
CA LYS A 44 -2.05 -6.66 -5.70
C LYS A 44 -2.76 -5.53 -6.43
N ARG A 45 -3.21 -5.76 -7.66
CA ARG A 45 -4.01 -4.81 -8.44
C ARG A 45 -5.29 -4.40 -7.71
N LYS A 46 -6.06 -5.37 -7.20
CA LYS A 46 -7.31 -5.10 -6.45
C LYS A 46 -7.05 -4.27 -5.18
N VAL A 47 -5.94 -4.53 -4.48
CA VAL A 47 -5.52 -3.72 -3.33
C VAL A 47 -5.17 -2.29 -3.77
N GLY A 48 -4.44 -2.12 -4.88
CA GLY A 48 -4.13 -0.80 -5.44
C GLY A 48 -5.36 0.02 -5.86
N GLU A 49 -6.37 -0.64 -6.41
CA GLU A 49 -7.68 -0.03 -6.71
C GLU A 49 -8.38 0.42 -5.42
N THR A 50 -8.31 -0.39 -4.35
CA THR A 50 -8.86 -0.07 -3.03
C THR A 50 -8.15 1.12 -2.39
N ILE A 51 -6.81 1.17 -2.44
CA ILE A 51 -6.00 2.31 -1.99
C ILE A 51 -6.45 3.58 -2.73
N THR A 52 -6.55 3.52 -4.05
CA THR A 52 -6.97 4.65 -4.88
C THR A 52 -8.36 5.16 -4.47
N HIS A 53 -9.31 4.24 -4.25
CA HIS A 53 -10.66 4.59 -3.80
C HIS A 53 -10.66 5.25 -2.42
N LEU A 54 -9.94 4.70 -1.45
CA LEU A 54 -9.83 5.26 -0.10
C LEU A 54 -9.16 6.63 -0.10
N THR A 55 -8.08 6.82 -0.85
CA THR A 55 -7.39 8.11 -0.97
C THR A 55 -8.31 9.17 -1.55
N LYS A 56 -9.08 8.86 -2.59
CA LYS A 56 -10.08 9.78 -3.16
C LYS A 56 -11.16 10.15 -2.14
N LYS A 57 -11.65 9.17 -1.36
CA LYS A 57 -12.66 9.37 -0.34
C LYS A 57 -12.17 10.25 0.83
N ILE A 58 -10.90 10.07 1.23
CA ILE A 58 -10.26 10.90 2.24
C ILE A 58 -10.10 12.33 1.71
N ALA A 59 -9.63 12.50 0.47
CA ALA A 59 -9.44 13.81 -0.15
C ALA A 59 -10.75 14.61 -0.31
N SER A 60 -11.89 13.93 -0.50
CA SER A 60 -13.20 14.57 -0.58
C SER A 60 -13.90 14.74 0.77
N SER A 61 -13.30 14.28 1.87
CA SER A 61 -13.86 14.45 3.21
C SER A 61 -13.54 15.86 3.70
N GLU A 62 -14.54 16.74 3.80
CA GLU A 62 -14.38 18.04 4.43
C GLU A 62 -13.92 17.89 5.88
N ILE A 63 -12.77 18.48 6.20
CA ILE A 63 -12.29 18.64 7.57
C ILE A 63 -13.18 19.71 8.22
N LYS A 64 -14.33 19.31 8.77
CA LYS A 64 -15.20 20.26 9.50
C LYS A 64 -14.46 20.77 10.73
N SER A 65 -14.32 22.10 10.82
CA SER A 65 -13.65 22.85 11.91
C SER A 65 -13.82 22.18 13.27
N TYR A 66 -12.69 21.85 13.90
CA TYR A 66 -12.58 20.89 14.97
C TYR A 66 -12.20 21.58 16.29
N SER A 67 -13.02 21.41 17.35
CA SER A 67 -12.76 21.83 18.74
C SER A 67 -11.72 20.95 19.45
N ASP A 68 -11.27 21.32 20.65
CA ASP A 68 -10.12 20.76 21.39
C ASP A 68 -10.10 19.22 21.61
N SER A 69 -11.24 18.53 21.51
CA SER A 69 -11.32 17.05 21.53
C SER A 69 -10.69 16.37 20.30
N ASN A 70 -10.20 17.14 19.33
CA ASN A 70 -9.64 16.65 18.06
C ASN A 70 -8.11 16.63 17.99
N LEU A 71 -7.40 17.10 19.02
CA LEU A 71 -5.93 17.05 19.03
C LEU A 71 -5.39 15.61 19.07
N SER A 72 -6.04 14.71 19.85
CA SER A 72 -5.70 13.27 19.85
C SER A 72 -5.92 12.65 18.47
N SER A 73 -7.09 12.90 17.87
CA SER A 73 -7.44 12.40 16.54
C SER A 73 -6.47 12.91 15.46
N LEU A 74 -5.99 14.16 15.57
CA LEU A 74 -5.03 14.73 14.63
C LEU A 74 -3.64 14.11 14.79
N ALA A 75 -3.20 13.87 16.03
CA ALA A 75 -1.95 13.17 16.30
C ALA A 75 -1.98 11.73 15.75
N GLU A 76 -3.09 11.02 15.93
CA GLU A 76 -3.27 9.66 15.39
C GLU A 76 -3.32 9.65 13.85
N VAL A 77 -4.01 10.60 13.22
CA VAL A 77 -4.00 10.75 11.75
C VAL A 77 -2.59 11.01 11.24
N LYS A 78 -1.82 11.87 11.92
CA LYS A 78 -0.43 12.15 11.56
C LYS A 78 0.44 10.90 11.69
N ASP A 79 0.24 10.11 12.74
CA ASP A 79 0.94 8.84 12.92
C ASP A 79 0.62 7.85 11.80
N PHE A 80 -0.65 7.68 11.45
CA PHE A 80 -1.05 6.85 10.31
C PHE A 80 -0.43 7.34 8.99
N LEU A 81 -0.37 8.64 8.74
CA LEU A 81 0.27 9.20 7.56
C LEU A 81 1.78 8.91 7.51
N ASN A 82 2.48 9.01 8.63
CA ASN A 82 3.89 8.66 8.72
C ASN A 82 4.10 7.18 8.37
N GLN A 83 3.33 6.28 8.99
CA GLN A 83 3.41 4.85 8.72
C GLN A 83 3.06 4.51 7.27
N ILE A 84 2.03 5.13 6.69
CA ILE A 84 1.68 4.97 5.26
C ILE A 84 2.86 5.39 4.38
N THR A 85 3.51 6.52 4.70
CA THR A 85 4.65 7.04 3.94
C THR A 85 5.84 6.08 3.99
N GLU A 86 6.15 5.53 5.16
CA GLU A 86 7.20 4.52 5.32
C GLU A 86 6.88 3.25 4.53
N LYS A 87 5.64 2.75 4.61
CA LYS A 87 5.22 1.58 3.85
C LYS A 87 5.27 1.82 2.34
N ALA A 88 4.88 3.00 1.88
CA ALA A 88 4.97 3.36 0.45
C ALA A 88 6.42 3.33 -0.05
N LYS A 89 7.38 3.81 0.74
CA LYS A 89 8.81 3.70 0.42
C LYS A 89 9.26 2.25 0.34
N LEU A 90 8.89 1.43 1.33
CA LEU A 90 9.23 0.00 1.34
C LEU A 90 8.60 -0.76 0.16
N VAL A 91 7.38 -0.41 -0.25
CA VAL A 91 6.75 -0.96 -1.46
C VAL A 91 7.61 -0.61 -2.66
N GLN A 92 7.97 0.67 -2.85
CA GLN A 92 8.81 1.09 -3.97
C GLN A 92 10.14 0.34 -4.01
N GLU A 93 10.84 0.21 -2.88
CA GLU A 93 12.10 -0.54 -2.81
C GLU A 93 11.96 -2.01 -3.21
N VAL A 94 10.81 -2.64 -2.90
CA VAL A 94 10.53 -4.02 -3.31
C VAL A 94 10.19 -4.09 -4.80
N GLU A 95 9.44 -3.13 -5.32
CA GLU A 95 9.14 -3.03 -6.75
C GLU A 95 10.39 -2.83 -7.59
N ASP A 96 11.32 -1.97 -7.15
CA ASP A 96 12.60 -1.77 -7.82
C ASP A 96 13.39 -3.09 -7.91
N LYS A 97 13.37 -3.90 -6.83
CA LYS A 97 13.99 -5.24 -6.82
C LYS A 97 13.30 -6.21 -7.78
N ILE A 98 11.96 -6.19 -7.85
CA ILE A 98 11.19 -6.98 -8.80
C ILE A 98 11.56 -6.61 -10.23
N GLN A 99 11.57 -5.30 -10.55
CA GLN A 99 11.90 -4.81 -11.88
C GLN A 99 13.32 -5.19 -12.29
N ASN A 100 14.30 -5.05 -11.38
CA ASN A 100 15.68 -5.46 -11.63
C ASN A 100 15.80 -6.97 -11.94
N LEU A 101 15.08 -7.83 -11.21
CA LEU A 101 15.08 -9.28 -11.49
C LEU A 101 14.45 -9.60 -12.85
N LEU A 102 13.36 -8.92 -13.22
CA LEU A 102 12.72 -9.12 -14.51
C LEU A 102 13.63 -8.71 -15.67
N GLN A 103 14.33 -7.58 -15.54
CA GLN A 103 15.30 -7.13 -16.55
C GLN A 103 16.52 -8.07 -16.68
N GLN A 104 16.99 -8.67 -15.58
CA GLN A 104 18.08 -9.65 -15.64
C GLN A 104 17.66 -10.97 -16.30
N LYS A 105 16.38 -11.35 -16.18
CA LYS A 105 15.85 -12.57 -16.79
C LYS A 105 15.48 -12.42 -18.28
N ASP A 106 15.36 -11.20 -18.78
CA ASP A 106 15.09 -10.91 -20.20
C ASP A 106 16.21 -10.06 -20.84
N PRO A 107 17.38 -10.65 -21.14
CA PRO A 107 18.51 -9.93 -21.74
C PRO A 107 18.42 -9.86 -23.28
N ARG A 108 17.22 -9.63 -23.83
CA ARG A 108 17.02 -9.49 -25.29
C ARG A 108 17.22 -8.06 -25.77
#